data_AF-A0A2V7HLL5-F1
#
_entry.id   AF-A0A2V7HLL5-F1
#
_cell.length_a   1.000
_cell.length_b   1.000
_cell.length_c   1.000
_cell.angle_alpha   90.00
_cell.angle_beta   90.00
_cell.angle_gamma   90.00
#
_symmetry.space_group_name_H-M   'P 1'
#
loop_
_entity.id
_entity.type
_entity.pdbx_description
1 polymer ?
#
loop_
_entity_poly.entity_id
_entity_poly.type
_entity_poly.pdbx_seq_one_letter_code
_entity_poly.pdbx_strand_id
1 'polypeptide(L)'
;NGFTVNVPARATLTLAYNGRVRDKVGGGDTALAPDGAGDGTITLMLSAAGGRTVTALQLQNGIGGVWDTSAPNGYWLLGVARSLDEPLLNDVMTMAVNVAVADGGLLTLFASDYLGGMGFASGRILTVTATFSDGTSAVGMVVTQ
;
A
#
# COMPACT_ATOMS: atom_id res chain seq x y z
N ASN A 1 -0.62 9.71 -42.17
CA ASN A 1 -0.35 8.74 -41.09
C ASN A 1 -0.51 9.42 -39.75
N GLY A 2 -1.68 9.29 -39.11
CA GLY A 2 -1.91 9.83 -37.77
C GLY A 2 -1.33 8.88 -36.73
N PHE A 3 -0.48 9.39 -35.84
CA PHE A 3 0.00 8.64 -34.68
C PHE A 3 -1.09 8.67 -33.60
N THR A 4 -1.64 7.51 -33.25
CA THR A 4 -2.56 7.39 -32.13
C THR A 4 -1.76 7.23 -30.85
N VAL A 5 -1.76 8.24 -29.98
CA VAL A 5 -1.23 8.12 -28.62
C VAL A 5 -2.27 7.38 -27.79
N ASN A 6 -2.03 6.10 -27.49
CA ASN A 6 -2.89 5.35 -26.56
C ASN A 6 -2.53 5.76 -25.12
N VAL A 7 -3.18 6.81 -24.61
CA VAL A 7 -3.03 7.20 -23.19
C VAL A 7 -3.82 6.21 -22.35
N PRO A 8 -3.20 5.55 -21.34
CA PRO A 8 -3.93 4.66 -20.46
C PRO A 8 -5.08 5.40 -19.75
N ALA A 9 -6.24 4.76 -19.63
CA ALA A 9 -7.35 5.31 -18.87
C ALA A 9 -6.91 5.66 -17.43
N ARG A 10 -7.41 6.77 -16.88
CA ARG A 10 -7.02 7.21 -15.54
C ARG A 10 -7.43 6.18 -14.50
N ALA A 11 -6.48 5.80 -13.64
CA ALA A 11 -6.73 4.99 -12.45
C ALA A 11 -6.99 5.88 -11.22
N THR A 12 -7.82 5.43 -10.29
CA THR A 12 -8.05 6.09 -8.99
C THR A 12 -8.02 5.07 -7.86
N LEU A 13 -7.70 5.55 -6.66
CA LEU A 13 -7.70 4.75 -5.43
C LEU A 13 -8.77 5.26 -4.47
N THR A 14 -9.54 4.35 -3.89
CA THR A 14 -10.38 4.62 -2.71
C THR A 14 -9.79 3.85 -1.54
N LEU A 15 -9.64 4.52 -0.39
CA LEU A 15 -9.00 3.95 0.80
C LEU A 15 -9.99 3.90 1.97
N ALA A 16 -9.91 2.85 2.76
CA ALA A 16 -10.58 2.74 4.06
C ALA A 16 -9.56 2.32 5.12
N TYR A 17 -9.48 3.07 6.21
CA TYR A 17 -8.66 2.69 7.37
C TYR A 17 -9.47 1.78 8.29
N ASN A 18 -8.91 0.62 8.61
CA ASN A 18 -9.61 -0.45 9.34
C ASN A 18 -9.11 -0.60 10.78
N GLY A 19 -8.31 0.36 11.28
CA GLY A 19 -7.69 0.25 12.61
C GLY A 19 -6.40 -0.57 12.58
N ARG A 20 -6.11 -1.22 13.71
CA ARG A 20 -4.96 -2.10 13.90
C ARG A 20 -5.40 -3.51 14.27
N VAL A 21 -5.91 -4.21 13.27
CA VAL A 21 -6.67 -5.45 13.45
C VAL A 21 -5.83 -6.72 13.28
N ARG A 22 -4.59 -6.58 12.79
CA ARG A 22 -3.60 -7.65 12.61
C ARG A 22 -2.19 -7.15 12.86
N ASP A 23 -1.33 -8.09 13.20
CA ASP A 23 0.12 -7.95 13.30
C ASP A 23 0.71 -8.93 12.28
N LYS A 24 1.31 -8.41 11.20
CA LYS A 24 1.74 -9.14 10.00
C LYS A 24 3.17 -8.74 9.60
N VAL A 25 3.56 -7.49 9.85
CA VAL A 25 4.89 -6.93 9.52
C VAL A 25 5.51 -6.26 10.73
N GLY A 26 6.80 -5.94 10.64
CA GLY A 26 7.53 -5.28 11.72
C GLY A 26 8.10 -3.91 11.33
N GLY A 27 8.65 -3.22 12.32
CA GLY A 27 9.31 -1.92 12.13
C GLY A 27 10.68 -2.03 11.45
N GLY A 28 10.70 -2.18 10.13
CA GLY A 28 11.95 -2.20 9.36
C GLY A 28 11.76 -2.39 7.85
N ASP A 29 12.81 -2.09 7.08
CA ASP A 29 12.82 -2.10 5.61
C ASP A 29 12.53 -3.47 4.99
N THR A 30 12.85 -4.55 5.71
CA THR A 30 12.67 -5.94 5.25
C THR A 30 11.89 -6.81 6.24
N ALA A 31 11.13 -6.19 7.14
CA ALA A 31 10.47 -6.87 8.26
C ALA A 31 9.15 -7.54 7.87
N LEU A 32 9.22 -8.68 7.16
CA LEU A 32 8.07 -9.50 6.73
C LEU A 32 7.43 -10.38 7.83
N ALA A 33 7.79 -10.15 9.09
CA ALA A 33 7.32 -10.94 10.22
C ALA A 33 6.65 -10.03 11.26
N PRO A 34 5.63 -10.52 11.97
CA PRO A 34 4.98 -9.78 13.05
C PRO A 34 5.97 -9.42 14.16
N ASP A 35 5.77 -8.27 14.80
CA ASP A 35 6.65 -7.74 15.86
C ASP A 35 6.00 -7.63 17.25
N GLY A 36 4.74 -8.05 17.37
CA GLY A 36 3.96 -8.03 18.61
C GLY A 36 3.07 -6.79 18.75
N ALA A 37 3.13 -5.84 17.82
CA ALA A 37 2.26 -4.68 17.76
C ALA A 37 1.30 -4.74 16.55
N GLY A 38 0.08 -4.25 16.73
CA GLY A 38 -0.89 -4.23 15.62
C GLY A 38 -0.48 -3.23 14.53
N ASP A 39 -0.62 -3.64 13.28
CA ASP A 39 -0.33 -2.86 12.08
C ASP A 39 -1.48 -1.94 11.69
N GLY A 40 -1.17 -0.70 11.29
CA GLY A 40 -2.12 0.14 10.57
C GLY A 40 -2.64 -0.59 9.34
N THR A 41 -3.93 -0.92 9.33
CA THR A 41 -4.56 -1.74 8.30
C THR A 41 -5.41 -0.85 7.38
N ILE A 42 -5.16 -0.91 6.07
CA ILE A 42 -5.89 -0.12 5.07
C ILE A 42 -6.44 -1.04 3.98
N THR A 43 -7.72 -0.92 3.65
CA THR A 43 -8.25 -1.48 2.39
C THR A 43 -8.08 -0.45 1.28
N LEU A 44 -7.43 -0.86 0.20
CA LEU A 44 -7.27 -0.09 -1.03
C LEU A 44 -8.14 -0.72 -2.11
N MET A 45 -9.02 0.08 -2.73
CA MET A 45 -9.79 -0.29 -3.92
C MET A 45 -9.24 0.44 -5.14
N LEU A 46 -8.92 -0.31 -6.18
CA LEU A 46 -8.52 0.23 -7.48
C LEU A 46 -9.76 0.41 -8.36
N SER A 47 -9.90 1.60 -8.96
CA SER A 47 -10.82 1.80 -10.09
C SER A 47 -9.98 2.15 -11.32
N ALA A 48 -9.97 1.25 -12.29
CA ALA A 48 -9.20 1.36 -13.52
C ALA A 48 -9.78 0.40 -14.56
N ALA A 49 -10.34 0.94 -15.64
CA ALA A 49 -10.89 0.12 -16.71
C ALA A 49 -9.83 -0.85 -17.27
N GLY A 50 -10.14 -2.14 -17.25
CA GLY A 50 -9.20 -3.22 -17.67
C GLY A 50 -8.18 -3.62 -16.59
N GLY A 51 -8.21 -3.01 -15.41
CA GLY A 51 -7.30 -3.28 -14.31
C GLY A 51 -5.89 -2.69 -14.49
N ARG A 52 -5.05 -2.91 -13.47
CA ARG A 52 -3.63 -2.54 -13.47
C ARG A 52 -2.81 -3.61 -12.76
N THR A 53 -1.55 -3.75 -13.17
CA THR A 53 -0.55 -4.45 -12.35
C THR A 53 0.13 -3.42 -11.45
N VAL A 54 -0.04 -3.56 -10.14
CA VAL A 54 0.63 -2.75 -9.12
C VAL A 54 2.05 -3.28 -8.95
N THR A 55 3.04 -2.39 -9.09
CA THR A 55 4.47 -2.72 -8.98
C THR A 55 5.15 -2.05 -7.80
N ALA A 56 4.58 -0.96 -7.28
CA ALA A 56 5.01 -0.36 -6.03
C ALA A 56 3.85 0.31 -5.30
N LEU A 57 3.91 0.31 -3.97
CA LEU A 57 3.04 1.08 -3.09
C LEU A 57 3.90 1.83 -2.08
N GLN A 58 3.51 3.07 -1.78
CA GLN A 58 4.08 3.86 -0.69
C GLN A 58 2.94 4.46 0.14
N LEU A 59 3.04 4.33 1.45
CA LEU A 59 2.18 4.95 2.45
C LEU A 59 2.98 6.05 3.19
N GLN A 60 2.34 7.19 3.43
CA GLN A 60 2.82 8.24 4.32
C GLN A 60 1.73 8.63 5.32
N ASN A 61 2.12 8.93 6.57
CA ASN A 61 1.17 9.30 7.63
C ASN A 61 1.15 10.81 7.98
N GLY A 62 1.92 11.63 7.25
CA GLY A 62 2.01 13.08 7.46
C GLY A 62 2.79 13.54 8.69
N ILE A 63 3.35 12.62 9.48
CA ILE A 63 4.21 12.93 10.65
C ILE A 63 5.62 12.33 10.55
N GLY A 64 6.04 11.98 9.33
CA GLY A 64 7.36 11.41 9.05
C GLY A 64 7.41 9.89 8.92
N GLY A 65 6.31 9.19 9.20
CA GLY A 65 6.23 7.75 8.92
C GLY A 65 6.04 7.48 7.44
N VAL A 66 6.90 6.64 6.89
CA VAL A 66 6.88 6.20 5.50
C VAL A 66 7.05 4.69 5.48
N TRP A 67 6.17 4.03 4.72
CA TRP A 67 6.26 2.60 4.44
C TRP A 67 6.14 2.38 2.95
N ASP A 68 6.88 1.45 2.39
CA ASP A 68 6.76 1.13 0.96
C ASP A 68 7.10 -0.33 0.64
N THR A 69 6.91 -0.68 -0.64
CA THR A 69 7.27 -2.00 -1.18
C THR A 69 8.59 -1.93 -1.95
N SER A 70 9.58 -1.16 -1.48
CA SER A 70 10.86 -0.94 -2.17
C SER A 70 12.02 -1.04 -1.18
N ALA A 71 12.74 -2.16 -1.19
CA ALA A 71 13.91 -2.33 -0.32
C ALA A 71 15.20 -2.59 -1.13
N PRO A 72 16.38 -2.20 -0.60
CA PRO A 72 16.58 -1.37 0.60
C PRO A 72 16.54 0.13 0.30
N ASN A 73 15.88 0.92 1.14
CA ASN A 73 15.88 2.39 1.03
C ASN A 73 15.77 3.13 2.39
N GLY A 74 15.66 2.42 3.51
CA GLY A 74 15.56 2.97 4.86
C GLY A 74 14.15 3.34 5.33
N TYR A 75 13.13 3.23 4.47
CA TYR A 75 11.73 3.27 4.89
C TYR A 75 11.28 1.90 5.40
N TRP A 76 10.16 1.85 6.12
CA TRP A 76 9.66 0.58 6.63
C TRP A 76 8.92 -0.18 5.54
N LEU A 77 8.87 -1.49 5.65
CA LEU A 77 8.10 -2.32 4.75
C LEU A 77 6.60 -1.98 4.85
N LEU A 78 5.95 -1.82 3.70
CA LEU A 78 4.50 -1.87 3.55
C LEU A 78 4.09 -3.30 3.15
N GLY A 79 3.46 -4.02 4.07
CA GLY A 79 2.90 -5.33 3.79
C GLY A 79 1.67 -5.22 2.88
N VAL A 80 1.55 -6.12 1.90
CA VAL A 80 0.43 -6.14 0.94
C VAL A 80 -0.16 -7.54 0.87
N ALA A 81 -1.48 -7.67 0.97
CA ALA A 81 -2.19 -8.94 0.81
C ALA A 81 -3.49 -8.76 0.01
N ARG A 82 -4.10 -9.88 -0.42
CA ARG A 82 -5.43 -9.87 -1.08
C ARG A 82 -6.57 -9.60 -0.11
N SER A 83 -6.42 -10.00 1.15
CA SER A 83 -7.38 -9.77 2.21
C SER A 83 -6.68 -9.80 3.57
N LEU A 84 -7.43 -9.62 4.66
CA LEU A 84 -6.90 -9.49 6.02
C LEU A 84 -6.01 -10.67 6.45
N ASP A 85 -6.42 -11.90 6.14
CA ASP A 85 -5.79 -13.11 6.67
C ASP A 85 -4.93 -13.85 5.63
N GLU A 86 -4.92 -13.38 4.38
CA GLU A 86 -4.11 -13.96 3.30
C GLU A 86 -2.60 -13.72 3.51
N PRO A 87 -1.73 -14.55 2.89
CA PRO A 87 -0.29 -14.34 2.89
C PRO A 87 0.10 -12.98 2.27
N LEU A 88 1.26 -12.46 2.71
CA LEU A 88 1.86 -11.29 2.09
C LEU A 88 2.28 -11.61 0.65
N LEU A 89 2.02 -10.65 -0.24
CA LEU A 89 2.37 -10.67 -1.66
C LEU A 89 3.74 -10.06 -1.93
N ASN A 90 4.35 -9.41 -0.93
CA ASN A 90 5.71 -8.88 -1.00
C ASN A 90 6.69 -10.03 -1.29
N ASP A 91 7.58 -9.79 -2.24
CA ASP A 91 8.67 -10.70 -2.54
C ASP A 91 9.66 -10.76 -1.36
N VAL A 92 10.04 -11.97 -0.95
CA VAL A 92 10.84 -12.19 0.26
C VAL A 92 12.30 -11.72 0.14
N MET A 93 12.79 -11.46 -1.06
CA MET A 93 14.16 -10.98 -1.29
C MET A 93 14.20 -9.48 -1.54
N THR A 94 13.20 -8.94 -2.24
CA THR A 94 13.20 -7.56 -2.75
C THR A 94 12.16 -6.66 -2.11
N MET A 95 11.21 -7.22 -1.35
CA MET A 95 10.04 -6.54 -0.75
C MET A 95 9.03 -5.98 -1.75
N ALA A 96 9.35 -6.06 -3.05
CA ALA A 96 8.52 -5.57 -4.13
C ALA A 96 7.22 -6.37 -4.28
N VAL A 97 6.24 -5.75 -4.92
CA VAL A 97 5.00 -6.41 -5.33
C VAL A 97 4.92 -6.43 -6.84
N ASN A 98 4.26 -7.45 -7.40
CA ASN A 98 3.90 -7.48 -8.81
C ASN A 98 2.53 -8.15 -8.94
N VAL A 99 1.47 -7.35 -8.80
CA VAL A 99 0.13 -7.89 -8.55
C VAL A 99 -0.87 -7.30 -9.52
N ALA A 100 -1.49 -8.15 -10.34
CA ALA A 100 -2.63 -7.77 -11.14
C ALA A 100 -3.87 -7.54 -10.25
N VAL A 101 -4.46 -6.36 -10.38
CA VAL A 101 -5.68 -5.92 -9.70
C VAL A 101 -6.69 -5.52 -10.76
N ALA A 102 -7.83 -6.20 -10.76
CA ALA A 102 -8.94 -5.90 -11.67
C ALA A 102 -9.58 -4.54 -11.33
N ASP A 103 -10.42 -4.04 -12.25
CA ASP A 103 -11.28 -2.90 -11.95
C ASP A 103 -12.22 -3.23 -10.77
N GLY A 104 -12.29 -2.35 -9.76
CA GLY A 104 -12.98 -2.61 -8.49
C GLY A 104 -12.26 -3.59 -7.55
N GLY A 105 -11.07 -4.05 -7.91
CA GLY A 105 -10.28 -4.99 -7.12
C GLY A 105 -9.72 -4.37 -5.83
N LEU A 106 -9.50 -5.23 -4.83
CA LEU A 106 -9.04 -4.82 -3.50
C LEU A 106 -7.63 -5.34 -3.18
N LEU A 107 -6.92 -4.58 -2.36
CA LEU A 107 -5.74 -4.99 -1.61
C LEU A 107 -5.91 -4.58 -0.14
N THR A 108 -5.28 -5.32 0.76
CA THR A 108 -5.12 -4.95 2.18
C THR A 108 -3.67 -4.61 2.43
N LEU A 109 -3.43 -3.45 3.05
CA LEU A 109 -2.10 -2.93 3.38
C LEU A 109 -1.88 -3.00 4.89
N PHE A 110 -0.67 -3.34 5.29
CA PHE A 110 -0.23 -3.44 6.69
C PHE A 110 1.02 -2.60 6.91
N ALA A 111 0.97 -1.72 7.90
CA ALA A 111 2.07 -0.82 8.21
C ALA A 111 2.34 -0.84 9.72
N SER A 112 3.52 -1.33 10.10
CA SER A 112 3.95 -1.43 11.51
C SER A 112 3.89 -0.08 12.23
N ASP A 113 3.75 -0.14 13.56
CA ASP A 113 3.25 0.89 14.46
C ASP A 113 4.23 2.06 14.69
N TYR A 114 4.45 2.87 13.65
CA TYR A 114 5.35 4.04 13.73
C TYR A 114 5.13 4.90 14.97
N LEU A 115 6.23 5.14 15.71
CA LEU A 115 6.26 5.82 17.01
C LEU A 115 5.34 5.17 18.07
N GLY A 116 5.40 3.85 18.22
CA GLY A 116 4.54 3.10 19.14
C GLY A 116 3.05 3.27 18.81
N GLY A 117 2.75 3.44 17.52
CA GLY A 117 1.41 3.67 17.02
C GLY A 117 0.98 5.13 16.85
N MET A 118 1.74 6.13 17.26
CA MET A 118 1.30 7.52 17.06
C MET A 118 1.09 7.90 15.58
N GLY A 119 1.68 7.12 14.66
CA GLY A 119 1.46 7.18 13.22
C GLY A 119 0.02 6.91 12.77
N PHE A 120 -0.81 6.26 13.60
CA PHE A 120 -2.20 5.93 13.29
C PHE A 120 -3.17 6.36 14.39
N ALA A 121 -2.83 7.40 15.17
CA ALA A 121 -3.79 8.04 16.08
C ALA A 121 -4.98 8.61 15.29
N SER A 122 -6.13 8.87 15.93
CA SER A 122 -7.30 9.48 15.28
C SER A 122 -6.96 10.84 14.64
N GLY A 123 -7.52 11.12 13.47
CA GLY A 123 -7.32 12.37 12.72
C GLY A 123 -6.04 12.43 11.88
N ARG A 124 -5.29 11.32 11.73
CA ARG A 124 -4.12 11.23 10.84
C ARG A 124 -4.57 11.09 9.40
N ILE A 125 -3.91 11.84 8.52
CA ILE A 125 -4.09 11.70 7.08
C ILE A 125 -3.08 10.68 6.58
N LEU A 126 -3.59 9.58 6.03
CA LEU A 126 -2.81 8.54 5.38
C LEU A 126 -2.89 8.74 3.87
N THR A 127 -1.75 8.89 3.22
CA THR A 127 -1.64 9.03 1.76
C THR A 127 -0.99 7.79 1.19
N VAL A 128 -1.67 7.11 0.27
CA VAL A 128 -1.12 5.97 -0.47
C VAL A 128 -0.92 6.35 -1.93
N THR A 129 0.28 6.11 -2.44
CA THR A 129 0.62 6.16 -3.86
C THR A 129 0.81 4.75 -4.38
N ALA A 130 0.08 4.38 -5.43
CA ALA A 130 0.30 3.15 -6.19
C ALA A 130 0.96 3.47 -7.53
N THR A 131 2.01 2.74 -7.86
CA THR A 131 2.68 2.78 -9.16
C THR A 131 2.33 1.51 -9.93
N PHE A 132 2.04 1.67 -11.22
CA PHE A 132 1.60 0.58 -12.08
C PHE A 132 2.66 0.22 -13.13
N SER A 133 2.58 -1.00 -13.68
CA SER A 133 3.52 -1.49 -14.69
C SER A 133 3.50 -0.71 -16.02
N ASP A 134 2.45 0.07 -16.28
CA ASP A 134 2.34 0.94 -17.45
C ASP A 134 3.01 2.31 -17.25
N GLY A 135 3.68 2.51 -16.09
CA GLY A 135 4.39 3.74 -15.73
C GLY A 135 3.48 4.82 -15.14
N THR A 136 2.17 4.61 -15.09
CA THR A 136 1.24 5.55 -14.43
C THR A 136 1.17 5.32 -12.92
N SER A 137 0.60 6.29 -12.21
CA SER A 137 0.35 6.18 -10.77
C SER A 137 -1.02 6.74 -10.39
N ALA A 138 -1.50 6.32 -9.23
CA ALA A 138 -2.70 6.86 -8.60
C ALA A 138 -2.44 7.12 -7.12
N VAL A 139 -3.10 8.13 -6.57
CA VAL A 139 -2.99 8.53 -5.17
C VAL A 139 -4.36 8.47 -4.53
N GLY A 140 -4.42 7.93 -3.31
CA GLY A 140 -5.60 7.91 -2.46
C GLY A 140 -5.26 8.44 -1.07
N MET A 141 -6.25 8.98 -0.37
CA MET A 141 -6.11 9.48 0.99
C MET A 141 -7.23 8.97 1.87
N VAL A 142 -6.94 8.72 3.15
CA VAL A 142 -7.95 8.41 4.18
C VAL A 142 -7.56 9.06 5.50
N VAL A 143 -8.56 9.42 6.30
CA VAL A 143 -8.36 9.92 7.66
C VAL A 143 -8.63 8.79 8.65
N THR A 144 -7.73 8.57 9.60
CA THR A 144 -7.94 7.61 10.69
C THR A 144 -9.05 8.10 11.63
N GLN A 145 -9.89 7.19 12.09
CA GLN A 145 -11.00 7.47 13.02
C GLN A 145 -10.61 7.18 14.46
#